data_AF-A0AA38LIU5-F1
#
_entry.id   AF-A0AA38LIU5-F1
#
_cell.length_a   1.000
_cell.length_b   1.000
_cell.length_c   1.000
_cell.angle_alpha   90.00
_cell.angle_beta   90.00
_cell.angle_gamma   90.00
#
_symmetry.space_group_name_H-M   'P 1'
#
loop_
_entity.id
_entity.type
_entity.pdbx_description
1 polymer ?
#
loop_
_entity_poly.entity_id
_entity_poly.type
_entity_poly.pdbx_seq_one_letter_code
_entity_poly.pdbx_strand_id
1 'polypeptide(L)' 'MLLGRPWLRRVHVRNYWNEGFMTLGHGRERVKINVIPQHPKAEPVDSSDETDDWTSSDYSSTSEVDTKDEEIEVDVS' A
#
# COMPACT_ATOMS: atom_id res chain seq x y z
N MET A 1 1.91 16.87 -12.84
CA MET A 1 1.14 16.16 -13.88
C MET A 1 1.10 14.69 -13.49
N LEU A 2 -0.09 14.11 -13.27
CA LEU A 2 -0.27 12.72 -12.85
C LEU A 2 -0.85 11.91 -14.01
N LEU A 3 -0.22 10.80 -14.37
CA LEU A 3 -0.74 9.87 -15.36
C LEU A 3 -1.74 8.93 -14.69
N GLY A 4 -3.02 9.11 -15.01
CA GLY A 4 -4.10 8.27 -14.48
C GLY A 4 -4.09 6.85 -15.05
N ARG A 5 -4.86 5.97 -14.38
CA ARG A 5 -5.05 4.55 -14.76
C ARG A 5 -5.39 4.32 -16.25
N PRO A 6 -6.23 5.14 -16.92
CA PRO A 6 -6.54 4.93 -18.34
C PRO A 6 -5.30 5.03 -19.24
N TRP A 7 -4.40 5.95 -18.90
CA TRP A 7 -3.18 6.16 -19.67
C TRP A 7 -2.24 4.97 -19.53
N LEU A 8 -2.05 4.48 -18.29
CA LEU A 8 -1.18 3.35 -18.00
C LEU A 8 -1.61 2.06 -18.71
N ARG A 9 -2.93 1.81 -18.85
CA ARG A 9 -3.44 0.67 -19.63
C ARG A 9 -3.11 0.80 -21.12
N ARG A 10 -3.23 2.01 -21.68
CA ARG A 10 -2.98 2.28 -23.10
C ARG A 10 -1.52 2.07 -23.49
N VAL A 11 -0.58 2.35 -22.58
CA VAL A 11 0.87 2.17 -22.84
C VAL A 11 1.41 0.79 -22.45
N HIS A 12 0.54 -0.16 -22.05
CA HIS A 12 0.94 -1.53 -21.66
C HIS A 12 2.05 -1.60 -20.59
N VAL A 13 1.91 -0.79 -19.54
CA VAL A 13 2.88 -0.71 -18.44
C VAL A 13 2.99 -2.03 -17.69
N ARG A 14 4.21 -2.47 -17.39
CA ARG A 14 4.52 -3.51 -16.39
C ARG A 14 5.54 -3.00 -15.40
N ASN A 15 5.26 -3.18 -14.12
CA ASN A 15 6.12 -2.73 -13.02
C ASN A 15 6.91 -3.90 -12.45
N TYR A 16 8.21 -3.69 -12.28
CA TYR A 16 9.15 -4.63 -11.67
C TYR A 16 9.75 -3.95 -10.44
N TRP A 17 8.91 -3.76 -9.40
CA TRP A 17 9.28 -3.00 -8.20
C TRP A 17 10.51 -3.58 -7.50
N ASN A 18 10.59 -4.91 -7.41
CA ASN A 18 11.71 -5.62 -6.78
C ASN A 18 13.03 -5.41 -7.54
N GLU A 19 12.96 -5.11 -8.84
CA GLU A 19 14.12 -4.91 -9.70
C GLU A 19 14.39 -3.42 -9.96
N GLY A 20 13.55 -2.51 -9.43
CA GLY A 20 13.72 -1.06 -9.56
C GLY A 20 13.49 -0.52 -10.97
N PHE A 21 12.64 -1.16 -11.78
CA PHE A 21 12.31 -0.63 -13.12
C PHE A 21 10.86 -0.90 -13.53
N MET A 22 10.44 -0.23 -14.59
CA MET A 22 9.19 -0.52 -15.29
C MET A 22 9.43 -0.66 -16.79
N THR A 23 8.48 -1.27 -17.50
CA THR A 23 8.50 -1.34 -18.96
C THR A 23 7.22 -0.74 -19.54
N LEU A 24 7.36 -0.01 -20.65
CA LEU A 24 6.26 0.52 -21.46
C LEU A 24 6.28 -0.14 -22.84
N GLY A 25 5.11 -0.34 -23.45
CA GLY A 25 4.99 -0.91 -24.79
C GLY A 25 4.56 -2.38 -24.82
N HIS A 26 4.42 -2.92 -26.03
CA HIS A 26 3.85 -4.25 -26.27
C HIS A 26 4.86 -5.20 -26.91
N GLY A 27 4.82 -6.48 -26.54
CA GLY A 27 5.69 -7.51 -27.11
C GLY A 27 7.19 -7.18 -27.03
N ARG A 28 7.84 -7.14 -28.20
CA ARG A 28 9.28 -6.91 -28.36
C ARG A 28 9.68 -5.43 -28.35
N GLU A 29 8.71 -4.52 -28.48
CA GLU A 29 8.94 -3.06 -28.50
C GLU A 29 8.87 -2.45 -27.09
N ARG A 30 9.19 -3.25 -26.07
CA ARG A 30 9.15 -2.79 -24.69
C ARG A 30 10.36 -1.93 -24.35
N VAL A 31 10.12 -0.70 -23.90
CA VAL A 31 11.14 0.22 -23.40
C VAL A 31 11.27 0.06 -21.90
N LYS A 32 12.49 -0.18 -21.41
CA LYS A 32 12.82 -0.26 -19.99
C LYS A 32 13.12 1.13 -19.43
N ILE A 33 12.45 1.47 -18.33
CA ILE A 33 12.64 2.72 -17.59
C ILE A 33 13.05 2.36 -16.18
N ASN A 34 14.28 2.71 -15.80
CA ASN A 34 14.74 2.53 -14.42
C ASN A 34 14.02 3.52 -13.51
N VAL A 35 13.45 3.01 -12.42
CA VAL A 35 12.79 3.82 -11.41
C VAL A 35 13.78 3.98 -10.27
N ILE A 36 14.42 5.14 -10.20
CA ILE A 36 15.26 5.50 -9.05
C ILE A 36 14.29 5.90 -7.94
N PRO A 37 14.20 5.13 -6.83
CA PRO A 37 13.37 5.55 -5.71
C PRO A 37 13.88 6.91 -5.22
N GLN A 38 13.03 7.92 -5.22
CA GLN A 38 13.36 9.26 -4.74
C GLN A 38 13.46 9.36 -3.21
N HIS A 39 13.38 8.23 -2.50
CA HIS A 39 13.66 8.25 -1.08
C HIS A 39 15.18 8.35 -0.90
N PRO A 40 15.71 9.44 -0.32
CA PRO A 40 17.06 9.40 0.20
C PRO A 40 17.10 8.20 1.15
N LYS A 41 18.02 7.28 0.89
CA LYS A 41 18.33 6.18 1.78
C LYS A 41 18.58 6.82 3.14
N ALA A 42 17.63 6.71 4.06
CA ALA A 42 17.84 7.13 5.42
C ALA A 42 19.06 6.33 5.88
N GLU A 43 20.18 7.03 6.08
CA GLU A 43 21.34 6.39 6.68
C GLU A 43 20.86 5.84 8.03
N PRO A 44 21.11 4.56 8.33
CA PRO A 44 20.80 4.05 9.65
C PRO A 44 21.65 4.86 10.62
N VAL A 45 21.02 5.77 11.34
CA VAL A 45 21.63 6.41 12.51
C VAL A 45 21.86 5.24 13.46
N ASP A 46 23.13 4.88 13.62
CA ASP A 46 23.60 3.87 14.54
C ASP A 46 23.13 4.28 15.94
N SER A 47 21.97 3.74 16.32
CA SER A 47 21.33 3.98 17.61
C SER A 47 21.97 3.00 18.59
N SER A 48 23.24 3.22 18.85
CA SER A 48 23.91 2.67 20.01
C SER A 48 23.52 3.54 21.21
N ASP A 49 23.04 2.92 22.30
CA ASP A 49 22.46 3.50 23.54
C ASP A 49 21.04 4.07 23.36
N GLU A 50 19.99 3.67 24.08
CA GLU A 50 19.85 3.09 25.42
C GLU A 50 18.81 1.95 25.43
N THR A 51 19.10 0.92 26.21
CA THR A 51 18.12 -0.08 26.65
C THR A 51 17.18 0.54 27.68
N ASP A 52 15.97 0.92 27.27
CA ASP A 52 14.85 1.09 28.19
C ASP A 52 14.06 -0.22 28.26
N ASP A 53 14.49 -1.02 29.24
CA ASP A 53 13.81 -2.20 29.75
C ASP A 53 12.53 -1.79 30.51
N TRP A 54 11.48 -2.62 30.37
CA TRP A 54 10.36 -2.78 31.31
C TRP A 54 9.33 -1.63 31.47
N THR A 55 8.00 -1.82 31.43
CA THR A 55 7.15 -3.01 31.58
C THR A 55 5.76 -2.76 30.98
N SER A 56 5.22 -3.80 30.36
CA SER A 56 3.85 -4.33 30.52
C SER A 56 2.74 -3.38 31.00
N SER A 57 1.69 -3.24 30.20
CA SER A 57 0.31 -3.29 30.70
C SER A 57 -0.66 -3.58 29.55
N ASP A 58 -1.24 -4.77 29.65
CA ASP A 58 -2.39 -5.23 28.91
C ASP A 58 -3.51 -4.19 28.89
N TYR A 59 -4.05 -3.88 27.71
CA TYR A 59 -5.48 -3.66 27.60
C TYR A 59 -6.00 -4.34 26.32
N SER A 60 -6.46 -5.56 26.53
CA SER A 60 -7.44 -6.17 25.65
C SER A 60 -8.77 -5.45 25.91
N SER A 61 -9.17 -4.56 25.00
CA SER A 61 -10.54 -4.02 24.97
C SER A 61 -11.21 -4.45 23.68
N THR A 62 -11.65 -5.71 23.65
CA THR A 62 -12.79 -6.14 22.85
C THR A 62 -14.05 -5.47 23.42
N SER A 63 -14.71 -4.61 22.65
CA SER A 63 -16.11 -4.26 22.91
C SER A 63 -16.93 -4.67 21.70
N GLU A 64 -17.99 -5.40 22.02
CA GLU A 64 -18.82 -6.20 21.14
C GLU A 64 -19.69 -5.31 20.23
N VAL A 65 -19.82 -5.71 18.97
CA VAL A 65 -20.79 -5.12 18.03
C VAL A 65 -22.12 -5.82 18.27
N ASP A 66 -23.02 -5.14 18.99
CA ASP A 66 -24.43 -5.53 19.11
C ASP A 66 -25.18 -5.03 17.85
N THR A 67 -25.17 -5.83 16.78
CA THR A 67 -26.09 -5.63 15.65
C THR A 67 -27.44 -6.22 16.02
N LYS A 68 -28.36 -5.36 16.48
CA LYS A 68 -29.79 -5.65 16.44
C LYS A 68 -30.25 -5.59 14.98
N ASP A 69 -30.54 -6.77 14.44
CA ASP A 69 -31.33 -6.93 13.22
C ASP A 69 -32.74 -6.39 13.47
N GLU A 70 -33.07 -5.26 12.85
CA GLU A 70 -34.44 -4.75 12.72
C GLU A 70 -34.91 -5.10 11.31
N GLU A 71 -35.63 -6.21 11.18
CA GLU A 71 -36.38 -6.56 9.98
C GLU A 71 -37.53 -5.56 9.79
N ILE A 72 -37.46 -4.75 8.74
CA ILE A 72 -38.56 -3.88 8.33
C ILE A 72 -39.15 -4.48 7.05
N GLU A 73 -40.20 -5.30 7.20
CA GLU A 73 -41.12 -5.63 6.11
C GLU A 73 -41.95 -4.38 5.81
N VAL A 74 -41.67 -3.73 4.68
CA VAL A 74 -42.56 -2.72 4.10
C VAL A 74 -43.27 -3.35 2.91
N ASP A 75 -44.44 -3.93 3.20
CA ASP A 75 -45.50 -4.16 2.23
C ASP A 75 -46.23 -2.84 2.01
N VAL A 76 -46.20 -2.32 0.79
CA VAL A 76 -47.09 -1.24 0.36
C VAL A 76 -47.68 -1.61 -0.98
N SER A 77 -48.99 -1.83 -0.96
CA SER A 77 -49.89 -2.20 -2.05
C SER A 77 -49.92 -1.22 -3.23
#